data_AF-A0A963V755-F1
#
_entry.id   AF-A0A963V755-F1
#
_cell.length_a   1.000
_cell.length_b   1.000
_cell.length_c   1.000
_cell.angle_alpha   90.00
_cell.angle_beta   90.00
_cell.angle_gamma   90.00
#
_symmetry.space_group_name_H-M   'P 1'
#
loop_
_entity.id
_entity.type
_entity.pdbx_description
1 polymer ?
#
loop_
_entity_poly.entity_id
_entity_poly.type
_entity_poly.pdbx_seq_one_letter_code
_entity_poly.pdbx_strand_id
1 'polypeptide(L)'
;ELQTLFRLPRSNALAFPIRCYLIRLEDLVTVPKWGRRLHRVLRDLPEELATYKGFIRNRPMIVGYLSQFDDGAETSPGIWPD
;
A
#
# COMPACT_ATOMS: atom_id res chain seq x y z
N GLU A 1 -3.75 3.16 6.13
CA GLU A 1 -4.55 3.82 7.17
C GLU A 1 -6.02 3.59 6.88
N LEU A 2 -6.81 3.16 7.86
CA LEU A 2 -8.27 3.20 7.78
C LEU A 2 -8.71 4.49 8.48
N GLN A 3 -9.21 5.43 7.69
CA GLN A 3 -9.63 6.75 8.14
C GLN A 3 -11.16 6.78 8.17
N THR A 4 -11.71 7.29 9.27
CA THR A 4 -13.16 7.49 9.41
C THR A 4 -13.42 8.93 9.82
N LEU A 5 -14.60 9.44 9.47
CA LEU A 5 -14.97 10.82 9.78
C LEU A 5 -16.30 10.82 10.55
N PHE A 6 -16.28 11.29 11.80
CA PHE A 6 -17.47 11.33 12.65
C PHE A 6 -17.82 12.74 13.07
N ARG A 7 -19.11 13.08 13.02
CA ARG A 7 -19.65 14.26 13.70
C ARG A 7 -19.78 13.96 15.19
N LEU A 8 -19.19 14.80 16.04
CA LEU A 8 -19.37 14.71 17.48
C LEU A 8 -20.65 15.45 17.90
N PRO A 9 -21.66 14.76 18.46
CA PRO A 9 -23.03 15.29 18.57
C PRO A 9 -23.19 16.43 19.57
N ARG A 10 -22.28 16.57 20.55
CA ARG A 10 -22.36 17.61 21.58
C ARG A 10 -21.55 18.86 21.25
N SER A 11 -20.33 18.67 20.74
CA SER A 11 -19.40 19.77 20.46
C SER A 11 -19.49 20.30 19.03
N ASN A 12 -20.21 19.60 18.15
CA ASN A 12 -20.22 19.84 16.71
C ASN A 12 -18.82 19.76 16.05
N ALA A 13 -17.80 19.22 16.73
CA ALA A 13 -16.49 19.00 16.13
C ALA A 13 -16.51 17.79 15.16
N LEU A 14 -15.47 17.67 14.34
CA LEU A 14 -15.21 16.50 13.50
C LEU A 14 -14.09 15.66 14.12
N ALA A 15 -14.38 14.39 14.41
CA ALA A 15 -13.36 13.42 14.77
C ALA A 15 -12.83 12.73 13.51
N PHE A 16 -11.51 12.78 13.33
CA PHE A 16 -10.80 12.13 12.23
C PHE A 16 -9.76 11.14 12.78
N PRO A 17 -10.20 9.99 13.33
CA PRO A 17 -9.27 8.96 13.77
C PRO A 17 -8.59 8.28 12.57
N ILE A 18 -7.30 8.01 12.74
CA ILE A 18 -6.46 7.33 11.76
C ILE A 18 -6.04 6.00 12.37
N ARG A 19 -6.64 4.89 11.90
CA ARG A 19 -6.26 3.54 12.34
C ARG A 19 -5.16 3.00 11.44
N CYS A 20 -3.96 2.86 11.98
CA CYS A 20 -2.81 2.32 11.27
C CYS A 20 -2.74 0.79 11.37
N TYR A 21 -2.58 0.12 10.24
CA TYR A 21 -2.25 -1.30 10.13
C TYR A 21 -0.85 -1.42 9.53
N LEU A 22 -0.07 -2.37 10.04
CA LEU A 22 1.26 -2.69 9.54
C LEU A 22 1.28 -4.16 9.12
N ILE A 23 2.03 -4.45 8.06
CA ILE A 23 2.25 -5.80 7.54
C ILE A 23 3.70 -5.87 7.03
N ARG A 24 4.37 -7.00 7.24
CA ARG A 24 5.70 -7.24 6.67
C ARG A 24 5.58 -7.56 5.18
N LEU A 25 6.61 -7.26 4.38
CA LEU A 25 6.55 -7.59 2.95
C LEU A 25 6.44 -9.10 2.73
N GLU A 26 7.10 -9.90 3.57
CA GLU A 26 7.06 -11.37 3.54
C GLU A 26 5.66 -11.91 3.82
N ASP A 27 4.90 -11.26 4.71
CA ASP A 27 3.51 -11.64 4.99
C ASP A 27 2.58 -11.19 3.86
N LEU A 28 2.84 -10.02 3.25
CA LEU A 28 2.02 -9.49 2.15
C LEU A 28 2.07 -10.35 0.90
N VAL A 29 3.26 -10.86 0.55
CA VAL A 29 3.47 -11.68 -0.65
C VAL A 29 2.90 -13.09 -0.51
N THR A 30 2.45 -13.51 0.68
CA THR A 30 1.67 -14.76 0.84
C THR A 30 0.36 -14.76 0.07
N VAL A 31 -0.13 -13.58 -0.32
CA VAL A 31 -1.22 -13.41 -1.28
C VAL A 31 -0.61 -13.01 -2.64
N PRO A 32 -0.58 -13.91 -3.65
CA PRO A 32 0.14 -13.65 -4.90
C PRO A 32 -0.29 -12.36 -5.62
N LYS A 33 -1.60 -12.09 -5.66
CA LYS A 33 -2.17 -10.85 -6.23
C LYS A 33 -1.58 -9.60 -5.60
N TRP A 34 -1.37 -9.60 -4.29
CA TRP A 34 -0.88 -8.44 -3.55
C TRP A 34 0.60 -8.19 -3.83
N GLY A 35 1.42 -9.24 -3.88
CA GLY A 35 2.83 -9.15 -4.27
C GLY A 35 3.00 -8.56 -5.67
N ARG A 36 2.31 -9.14 -6.66
CA ARG A 36 2.28 -8.66 -8.04
C ARG A 36 1.86 -7.20 -8.14
N ARG A 37 0.74 -6.84 -7.48
CA ARG A 37 0.23 -5.46 -7.52
C ARG A 37 1.20 -4.48 -6.88
N LEU A 38 1.73 -4.79 -5.70
CA LEU A 38 2.62 -3.88 -4.99
C LEU A 38 3.93 -3.66 -5.76
N HIS A 39 4.47 -4.70 -6.41
CA HIS A 39 5.61 -4.56 -7.32
C HIS A 39 5.35 -3.48 -8.37
N ARG A 40 4.26 -3.62 -9.13
CA ARG A 40 3.90 -2.70 -10.22
C ARG A 40 3.67 -1.27 -9.73
N VAL A 41 2.93 -1.12 -8.63
CA VAL A 41 2.67 0.20 -8.02
C VAL A 41 3.97 0.89 -7.62
N LEU A 42 4.86 0.20 -6.91
CA LEU A 42 6.12 0.81 -6.44
C LEU A 42 7.15 0.99 -7.56
N ARG A 43 7.12 0.16 -8.60
CA ARG A 43 7.95 0.32 -9.80
C ARG A 43 7.54 1.58 -10.58
N ASP A 44 6.25 1.81 -10.76
CA ASP A 44 5.73 2.86 -11.64
C ASP A 44 5.38 4.17 -10.89
N LEU A 45 5.51 4.20 -9.56
CA LEU A 45 5.19 5.39 -8.76
C LEU A 45 6.03 6.61 -9.19
N PRO A 46 5.45 7.81 -9.34
CA PRO A 46 6.23 9.04 -9.52
C PRO A 46 7.29 9.22 -8.42
N GLU A 47 8.48 9.68 -8.79
CA GLU A 47 9.60 9.88 -7.86
C GLU A 47 9.25 10.85 -6.73
N GLU A 48 8.57 11.95 -7.05
CA GLU A 48 8.10 12.94 -6.08
C GLU A 48 7.23 12.31 -4.97
N LEU A 49 6.38 11.34 -5.33
CA LEU A 49 5.55 10.62 -4.36
C LEU A 49 6.37 9.66 -3.50
N ALA A 50 7.38 9.00 -4.07
CA ALA A 50 8.29 8.15 -3.31
C ALA A 50 9.16 8.96 -2.33
N THR A 51 9.58 10.16 -2.75
CA THR A 51 10.30 11.13 -1.90
C THR A 51 9.41 11.65 -0.79
N TYR A 52 8.20 12.11 -1.10
CA TYR A 52 7.22 12.58 -0.13
C TYR A 52 6.86 11.51 0.91
N LYS A 53 6.68 10.26 0.47
CA LYS A 53 6.39 9.12 1.35
C LYS A 53 7.63 8.57 2.07
N GLY A 54 8.81 9.13 1.83
CA GLY A 54 10.02 8.86 2.61
C GLY A 54 10.71 7.52 2.32
N PHE A 55 10.43 6.86 1.19
CA PHE A 55 11.04 5.57 0.86
C PHE A 55 11.89 5.57 -0.42
N ILE A 56 12.15 6.74 -1.02
CA ILE A 56 12.93 6.84 -2.26
C ILE A 56 14.28 6.11 -2.21
N ARG A 57 15.00 6.22 -1.08
CA ARG A 57 16.29 5.54 -0.86
C ARG A 57 16.17 4.01 -0.88
N ASN A 58 15.06 3.47 -0.37
CA ASN A 58 14.82 2.03 -0.24
C ASN A 58 14.06 1.46 -1.45
N ARG A 59 13.49 2.31 -2.30
CA ARG A 59 12.68 1.90 -3.45
C ARG A 59 13.37 0.86 -4.34
N PRO A 60 14.65 1.00 -4.75
CA PRO A 60 15.30 -0.01 -5.58
C PRO A 60 15.36 -1.39 -4.92
N MET A 61 15.63 -1.44 -3.60
CA MET A 61 15.66 -2.68 -2.83
C MET A 61 14.27 -3.32 -2.76
N ILE A 62 13.25 -2.53 -2.45
CA ILE A 62 11.87 -3.02 -2.31
C ILE A 62 11.35 -3.55 -3.66
N VAL A 63 11.55 -2.79 -4.75
CA VAL A 63 11.15 -3.21 -6.10
C VAL A 63 11.92 -4.46 -6.53
N GLY A 64 13.24 -4.51 -6.28
CA GLY A 64 14.05 -5.69 -6.56
C GLY A 64 13.54 -6.94 -5.84
N TYR A 65 13.23 -6.84 -4.55
CA TYR A 65 12.62 -7.94 -3.78
C TYR A 65 11.25 -8.33 -4.33
N LEU A 66 10.38 -7.37 -4.65
CA LEU A 66 9.02 -7.67 -5.09
C LEU A 66 8.95 -8.24 -6.52
N SER A 67 9.98 -8.02 -7.35
CA SER A 67 10.00 -8.46 -8.75
C SER A 67 9.86 -9.98 -8.92
N GLN A 68 10.35 -10.77 -7.96
CA GLN A 68 10.22 -12.23 -7.97
C GLN A 68 8.76 -12.72 -7.81
N PHE A 69 7.84 -11.85 -7.38
CA PHE A 69 6.42 -12.15 -7.17
C PHE A 69 5.51 -11.57 -8.27
N ASP A 70 6.09 -10.97 -9.31
CA ASP A 70 5.35 -10.53 -10.51
C ASP A 70 5.54 -11.56 -11.63
N ASP A 71 4.56 -12.46 -11.75
CA ASP A 71 4.53 -13.54 -12.75
C ASP A 71 4.07 -13.08 -14.16
N GLY A 72 3.87 -11.78 -14.37
CA GLY A 72 3.40 -11.23 -15.65
C GLY A 72 1.91 -11.41 -15.92
N ALA A 73 1.15 -12.12 -15.07
CA ALA A 73 -0.30 -12.25 -15.24
C ALA A 73 -1.00 -10.91 -15.02
N GLU A 74 -2.23 -10.76 -15.52
CA GLU A 74 -3.02 -9.57 -15.21
C GLU A 74 -3.30 -9.48 -13.70
N THR A 75 -3.45 -8.26 -13.21
CA THR A 75 -3.89 -8.02 -11.83
C THR A 75 -5.39 -7.83 -11.85
N SER A 76 -6.14 -8.81 -11.34
CA SER A 76 -7.60 -8.72 -11.26
C SER A 76 -8.06 -7.48 -10.47
N PRO A 77 -9.28 -6.97 -10.70
CA PRO A 77 -9.80 -5.79 -10.00
C PRO A 77 -9.97 -5.98 -8.48
N GLY A 78 -10.17 -4.87 -7.75
CA GLY A 78 -10.49 -4.89 -6.31
C GLY A 78 -9.30 -5.22 -5.40
N ILE A 79 -9.50 -5.12 -4.08
CA ILE A 79 -8.43 -5.24 -3.06
C ILE A 79 -8.34 -6.62 -2.39
N TRP A 80 -9.35 -7.46 -2.60
CA TRP A 80 -9.41 -8.81 -2.05
C TRP A 80 -8.43 -9.76 -2.75
N PRO A 81 -8.01 -10.86 -2.10
CA PRO A 81 -7.37 -11.98 -2.78
C PRO A 81 -8.20 -12.46 -3.98
N ASP A 82 -7.54 -13.16 -4.90
CA ASP A 82 -8.22 -13.89 -5.97
C ASP A 82 -8.96 -15.12 -5.44
#